data_AF-A0A0A9Z4I8-F1
#
_entry.id   AF-A0A0A9Z4I8-F1
#
_cell.length_a   1.000
_cell.length_b   1.000
_cell.length_c   1.000
_cell.angle_alpha   90.00
_cell.angle_beta   90.00
_cell.angle_gamma   90.00
#
_symmetry.space_group_name_H-M   'P 1'
#
loop_
_entity.id
_entity.type
_entity.pdbx_description
1 polymer ?
#
loop_
_entity_poly.entity_id
_entity_poly.type
_entity_poly.pdbx_seq_one_letter_code
_entity_poly.pdbx_strand_id
1 'polypeptide(L)'
;MNLLQLIPLFDPTQPTCILAECVLMYLDPDDSDAVLRMCQQLGSHTFSLVLNFEYCTADDTFGISMMDRLAAANCEPLSLRRYPNIESQRARFLTMGYNPFYIIPLLYIFDVVLSPQDRRRVEKLEMFDEYEEWDLFTTHYAITVAFHVKQSTDSAVRSMFDTVLHSLQRFCYA
;
A
#
# COMPACT_ATOMS: atom_id res chain seq x y z
N MET A 1 -12.83 18.85 9.60
CA MET A 1 -13.90 18.75 8.59
C MET A 1 -14.43 17.31 8.63
N ASN A 2 -15.74 17.09 8.71
CA ASN A 2 -16.30 15.73 8.80
C ASN A 2 -16.45 15.14 7.39
N LEU A 3 -15.70 14.10 7.06
CA LEU A 3 -15.71 13.51 5.71
C LEU A 3 -17.07 12.94 5.31
N LEU A 4 -17.87 12.50 6.28
CA LEU A 4 -19.22 12.00 6.05
C LEU A 4 -20.14 13.08 5.48
N GLN A 5 -19.81 14.36 5.67
CA GLN A 5 -20.55 15.47 5.05
C GLN A 5 -20.15 15.71 3.58
N LEU A 6 -18.99 15.20 3.16
CA LEU A 6 -18.46 15.38 1.80
C LEU A 6 -18.78 14.22 0.87
N ILE A 7 -19.18 13.07 1.41
CA ILE A 7 -19.52 11.87 0.62
C ILE A 7 -20.95 11.45 0.98
N PRO A 8 -21.98 12.05 0.34
CA PRO A 8 -23.38 11.84 0.71
C PRO A 8 -23.86 10.39 0.62
N LEU A 9 -23.16 9.56 -0.16
CA LEU A 9 -23.46 8.15 -0.39
C LEU A 9 -22.59 7.20 0.44
N PHE A 10 -21.68 7.72 1.27
CA PHE A 10 -20.82 6.88 2.09
C PHE A 10 -21.55 6.41 3.35
N ASP A 11 -21.67 5.10 3.49
CA ASP A 11 -22.22 4.47 4.68
C ASP A 11 -21.07 4.06 5.63
N PRO A 12 -20.87 4.78 6.75
CA PRO A 12 -19.78 4.50 7.70
C PRO A 12 -20.02 3.22 8.53
N THR A 13 -21.16 2.56 8.34
CA THR A 13 -21.46 1.25 8.95
C THR A 13 -20.99 0.07 8.11
N GLN A 14 -20.52 0.31 6.88
CA GLN A 14 -19.97 -0.74 6.03
C GLN A 14 -18.45 -0.85 6.18
N PRO A 15 -17.90 -2.08 6.14
CA PRO A 15 -16.47 -2.28 5.97
C PRO A 15 -15.98 -1.57 4.71
N THR A 16 -14.92 -0.76 4.84
CA THR A 16 -14.46 0.11 3.77
C THR A 16 -13.06 -0.27 3.33
N CYS A 17 -12.88 -0.51 2.03
CA CYS A 17 -11.57 -0.66 1.40
C CYS A 17 -11.22 0.62 0.65
N ILE A 18 -10.04 1.18 0.94
CA ILE A 18 -9.54 2.43 0.40
C ILE A 18 -8.33 2.08 -0.46
N LEU A 19 -8.44 2.33 -1.76
CA LEU A 19 -7.36 2.10 -2.71
C LEU A 19 -6.62 3.42 -2.96
N ALA A 20 -5.32 3.41 -2.72
CA ALA A 20 -4.39 4.45 -3.13
C ALA A 20 -3.35 3.82 -4.05
N GLU A 21 -3.47 4.07 -5.34
CA GLU A 21 -2.58 3.49 -6.37
C GLU A 21 -1.74 4.61 -6.99
N CYS A 22 -0.47 4.68 -6.60
CA CYS A 22 0.45 5.76 -6.95
C CYS A 22 -0.11 7.15 -6.63
N VAL A 23 -0.63 7.34 -5.41
CA VAL A 23 -1.26 8.61 -4.97
C VAL A 23 -0.53 9.23 -3.78
N LEU A 24 -0.43 8.52 -2.65
CA LEU A 24 0.01 9.12 -1.38
C LEU A 24 1.47 9.60 -1.45
N MET A 25 2.31 8.93 -2.25
CA MET A 25 3.70 9.32 -2.44
C MET A 25 3.91 10.73 -3.01
N TYR A 26 2.95 11.26 -3.78
CA TYR A 26 3.08 12.58 -4.41
C TYR A 26 2.64 13.74 -3.52
N LEU A 27 1.99 13.46 -2.39
CA LEU A 27 1.56 14.49 -1.45
C LEU A 27 2.71 14.83 -0.50
N ASP A 28 2.73 16.07 0.00
CA ASP A 28 3.58 16.42 1.13
C ASP A 28 3.34 15.43 2.29
N PRO A 29 4.39 15.09 3.07
CA PRO A 29 4.26 14.11 4.15
C PRO A 29 3.12 14.42 5.12
N ASP A 30 2.90 15.69 5.46
CA ASP A 30 1.84 16.08 6.40
C ASP A 30 0.43 15.89 5.81
N ASP A 31 0.28 16.10 4.51
CA ASP A 31 -0.97 15.92 3.77
C ASP A 31 -1.29 14.44 3.54
N SER A 32 -0.31 13.65 3.10
CA SER A 32 -0.50 12.19 2.98
C SER A 32 -0.82 11.54 4.33
N ASP A 33 -0.19 12.00 5.40
CA ASP A 33 -0.52 11.58 6.76
C ASP A 33 -1.92 12.02 7.19
N ALA A 34 -2.36 13.22 6.80
CA ALA A 34 -3.71 13.69 7.07
C ALA A 34 -4.75 12.84 6.34
N VAL A 35 -4.48 12.43 5.09
CA VAL A 35 -5.31 11.49 4.33
C VAL A 35 -5.41 10.15 5.04
N LEU A 36 -4.29 9.56 5.49
CA LEU A 36 -4.32 8.30 6.26
C LEU A 36 -5.12 8.44 7.56
N ARG A 37 -4.91 9.49 8.36
CA ARG A 37 -5.72 9.75 9.57
C ARG A 37 -7.21 9.89 9.26
N MET A 38 -7.53 10.53 8.14
CA MET A 38 -8.90 10.67 7.66
C MET A 38 -9.50 9.32 7.26
N CYS A 39 -8.75 8.44 6.60
CA CYS A 39 -9.18 7.09 6.25
C CYS A 39 -9.59 6.26 7.48
N GLN A 40 -8.93 6.43 8.62
CA GLN A 40 -9.29 5.77 9.88
C GLN A 40 -10.67 6.18 10.41
N GLN A 41 -11.12 7.38 10.06
CA GLN A 41 -12.44 7.87 10.46
C GLN A 41 -13.56 7.27 9.61
N LEU A 42 -13.27 6.80 8.39
CA LEU A 42 -14.26 6.21 7.50
C LEU A 42 -14.78 4.86 8.01
N GLY A 43 -13.92 4.07 8.65
CA GLY A 43 -14.30 2.79 9.27
C GLY A 43 -14.80 2.93 10.71
N SER A 44 -15.40 4.07 11.10
CA SER A 44 -15.68 4.39 12.51
C SER A 44 -16.56 3.38 13.24
N HIS A 45 -17.39 2.62 12.52
CA HIS A 45 -18.31 1.61 13.09
C HIS A 45 -17.92 0.16 12.79
N THR A 46 -16.90 -0.07 11.95
CA THR A 46 -16.43 -1.41 11.53
C THR A 46 -14.89 -1.45 11.48
N PHE A 47 -14.32 -2.00 10.40
CA PHE A 47 -12.91 -1.81 10.05
C PHE A 47 -12.79 -1.06 8.72
N SER A 48 -11.66 -0.40 8.54
CA SER A 48 -11.19 0.16 7.28
C SER A 48 -9.88 -0.49 6.87
N LEU A 49 -9.74 -0.78 5.59
CA LEU A 49 -8.52 -1.30 4.96
C LEU A 49 -7.97 -0.23 4.02
N VAL A 50 -6.69 0.08 4.13
CA VAL A 50 -5.96 0.87 3.12
C VAL A 50 -5.09 -0.08 2.30
N LEU A 51 -5.36 -0.14 1.00
CA LEU A 51 -4.53 -0.78 -0.02
C LEU A 51 -3.74 0.31 -0.73
N ASN A 52 -2.45 0.38 -0.45
CA ASN A 52 -1.57 1.43 -0.96
C ASN A 52 -0.47 0.80 -1.83
N PHE A 53 -0.53 1.00 -3.14
CA PHE A 53 0.52 0.59 -4.07
C PHE A 53 1.33 1.83 -4.48
N GLU A 54 2.61 1.86 -4.13
CA GLU A 54 3.45 3.01 -4.46
C GLU A 54 4.95 2.67 -4.44
N TYR A 55 5.74 3.64 -4.91
CA TYR A 55 7.18 3.65 -4.77
C TYR A 55 7.57 3.84 -3.30
N CYS A 56 8.48 3.02 -2.76
CA CYS A 56 8.69 2.91 -1.32
C CYS A 56 10.16 2.91 -0.85
N THR A 57 11.11 2.91 -1.79
CA THR A 57 12.55 2.88 -1.49
C THR A 57 13.24 3.98 -2.29
N ALA A 58 13.89 4.92 -1.61
CA ALA A 58 14.46 6.15 -2.19
C ALA A 58 15.82 6.52 -1.56
N ASP A 59 16.39 5.64 -0.74
CA ASP A 59 17.63 5.86 0.02
C ASP A 59 18.82 5.03 -0.47
N ASP A 60 18.65 4.24 -1.53
CA ASP A 60 19.75 3.58 -2.23
C ASP A 60 20.13 4.30 -3.54
N THR A 61 21.19 3.82 -4.21
CA THR A 61 21.70 4.44 -5.44
C THR A 61 20.66 4.49 -6.57
N PHE A 62 19.86 3.42 -6.73
CA PHE A 62 18.82 3.39 -7.77
C PHE A 62 17.69 4.35 -7.40
N GLY A 63 17.28 4.35 -6.15
CA GLY A 63 16.18 5.18 -5.69
C GLY A 63 16.48 6.67 -5.68
N ILE A 64 17.69 7.07 -5.29
CA ILE A 64 18.15 8.45 -5.42
C ILE A 64 18.12 8.88 -6.89
N SER A 65 18.64 8.03 -7.80
CA SER A 65 18.64 8.32 -9.24
C SER A 65 17.23 8.43 -9.82
N MET A 66 16.29 7.61 -9.35
CA MET A 66 14.88 7.66 -9.76
C MET A 66 14.20 8.92 -9.25
N MET A 67 14.42 9.29 -7.98
CA MET A 67 13.90 10.53 -7.39
C MET A 67 14.35 11.76 -8.18
N ASP A 68 15.62 11.84 -8.56
CA ASP A 68 16.16 12.93 -9.39
C ASP A 68 15.47 13.01 -10.77
N ARG A 69 15.25 11.85 -11.41
CA ARG A 69 14.55 11.79 -12.71
C ARG A 69 13.08 12.24 -12.59
N LEU A 70 12.38 11.79 -11.57
CA LEU A 70 10.99 12.17 -11.32
C LEU A 70 10.87 13.65 -10.95
N ALA A 71 11.79 14.18 -10.16
CA ALA A 71 11.87 15.61 -9.84
C ALA A 71 12.09 16.46 -11.09
N ALA A 72 13.01 16.04 -11.98
CA ALA A 72 13.24 16.73 -13.26
C ALA A 72 12.00 16.74 -14.18
N ALA A 73 11.10 15.76 -14.02
CA ALA A 73 9.82 15.69 -14.72
C ALA A 73 8.65 16.38 -13.98
N ASN A 74 8.91 17.07 -12.87
CA ASN A 74 7.89 17.67 -11.99
C ASN A 74 6.89 16.66 -11.42
N CYS A 75 7.33 15.42 -11.18
CA CYS A 75 6.54 14.35 -10.57
C CYS A 75 7.26 13.72 -9.38
N GLU A 76 7.92 14.53 -8.56
CA GLU A 76 8.66 14.04 -7.39
C GLU A 76 7.73 13.36 -6.35
N PRO A 77 8.07 12.15 -5.86
CA PRO A 77 7.40 11.51 -4.73
C PRO A 77 7.72 12.20 -3.38
N LEU A 78 7.05 13.33 -3.11
CA LEU A 78 7.30 14.19 -1.94
C LEU A 78 7.27 13.45 -0.58
N SER A 79 6.40 12.44 -0.41
CA SER A 79 6.27 11.73 0.87
C SER A 79 7.54 10.94 1.24
N LEU A 80 8.31 10.51 0.23
CA LEU A 80 9.54 9.73 0.42
C LEU A 80 10.68 10.57 0.99
N ARG A 81 10.58 11.90 0.99
CA ARG A 81 11.53 12.77 1.72
C ARG A 81 11.52 12.50 3.23
N ARG A 82 10.37 12.05 3.78
CA ARG A 82 10.21 11.68 5.19
C ARG A 82 10.18 10.18 5.41
N TYR A 83 9.65 9.43 4.44
CA TYR A 83 9.51 7.97 4.52
C TYR A 83 10.30 7.27 3.40
N PRO A 84 11.64 7.38 3.38
CA PRO A 84 12.44 6.99 2.22
C PRO A 84 12.59 5.48 2.03
N ASN A 85 12.18 4.65 2.99
CA ASN A 85 12.36 3.20 2.94
C ASN A 85 11.23 2.45 3.63
N ILE A 86 11.23 1.12 3.45
CA ILE A 86 10.23 0.22 4.04
C ILE A 86 10.15 0.41 5.56
N GLU A 87 11.27 0.51 6.27
CA GLU A 87 11.33 0.65 7.73
C GLU A 87 10.63 1.93 8.21
N SER A 88 10.87 3.04 7.52
CA SER A 88 10.23 4.33 7.80
C SER A 88 8.72 4.30 7.50
N GLN A 89 8.31 3.62 6.42
CA GLN A 89 6.89 3.38 6.12
C GLN A 89 6.24 2.48 7.19
N ARG A 90 6.92 1.43 7.65
CA ARG A 90 6.43 0.58 8.76
C ARG A 90 6.23 1.39 10.02
N ALA A 91 7.19 2.25 10.38
CA ALA A 91 7.08 3.15 11.52
C ALA A 91 5.91 4.14 11.36
N ARG A 92 5.71 4.67 10.15
CA ARG A 92 4.57 5.54 9.81
C ARG A 92 3.22 4.87 10.08
N PHE A 93 2.98 3.70 9.51
CA PHE A 93 1.70 2.98 9.71
C PHE A 93 1.47 2.59 11.18
N LEU A 94 2.53 2.14 11.87
CA LEU A 94 2.45 1.78 13.29
C LEU A 94 2.10 3.00 14.17
N THR A 95 2.79 4.13 13.98
CA THR A 95 2.56 5.36 14.76
C THR A 95 1.18 5.96 14.52
N MET A 96 0.61 5.77 13.34
CA MET A 96 -0.76 6.16 13.03
C MET A 96 -1.81 5.22 13.65
N GLY A 97 -1.43 4.05 14.16
CA GLY A 97 -2.37 3.10 14.76
C GLY A 97 -3.01 2.13 13.77
N TYR A 98 -2.39 1.91 12.60
CA TYR A 98 -2.72 0.77 11.75
C TYR A 98 -2.09 -0.49 12.33
N ASN A 99 -2.92 -1.50 12.60
CA ASN A 99 -2.48 -2.80 13.11
C ASN A 99 -3.60 -3.85 12.93
N PRO A 100 -3.35 -4.99 12.27
CA PRO A 100 -2.12 -5.35 11.56
C PRO A 100 -1.90 -4.52 10.31
N PHE A 101 -0.66 -4.54 9.79
CA PHE A 101 -0.36 -4.06 8.45
C PHE A 101 0.76 -4.90 7.81
N TYR A 102 0.78 -4.95 6.50
CA TYR A 102 1.75 -5.69 5.69
C TYR A 102 2.28 -4.78 4.60
N ILE A 103 3.59 -4.80 4.37
CA ILE A 103 4.22 -4.10 3.24
C ILE A 103 4.93 -5.19 2.44
N ILE A 104 4.49 -5.40 1.21
CA ILE A 104 4.90 -6.53 0.38
C ILE A 104 5.57 -5.96 -0.89
N PRO A 105 6.88 -6.15 -1.07
CA PRO A 105 7.58 -5.72 -2.29
C PRO A 105 6.99 -6.37 -3.54
N LEU A 106 6.95 -5.62 -4.64
CA LEU A 106 6.37 -6.10 -5.90
C LEU A 106 7.17 -7.28 -6.47
N LEU A 107 8.50 -7.30 -6.27
CA LEU A 107 9.35 -8.44 -6.66
C LEU A 107 8.86 -9.74 -6.00
N TYR A 108 8.60 -9.70 -4.69
CA TYR A 108 8.09 -10.86 -3.95
C TYR A 108 6.71 -11.30 -4.47
N ILE A 109 5.85 -10.35 -4.83
CA ILE A 109 4.55 -10.67 -5.44
C ILE A 109 4.75 -11.42 -6.76
N PHE A 110 5.65 -10.94 -7.61
CA PHE A 110 5.92 -11.55 -8.91
C PHE A 110 6.55 -12.94 -8.80
N ASP A 111 7.48 -13.13 -7.88
CA ASP A 111 8.23 -14.38 -7.73
C ASP A 111 7.52 -15.45 -6.92
N VAL A 112 6.81 -15.07 -5.86
CA VAL A 112 6.27 -16.01 -4.85
C VAL A 112 4.75 -16.07 -4.86
N VAL A 113 4.08 -14.93 -5.06
CA VAL A 113 2.61 -14.86 -4.95
C VAL A 113 1.93 -15.25 -6.26
N LEU A 114 2.45 -14.82 -7.41
CA LEU A 114 1.87 -15.16 -8.71
C LEU A 114 2.01 -16.64 -9.02
N SER A 115 0.97 -17.21 -9.60
CA SER A 115 1.01 -18.59 -10.03
C SER A 115 2.04 -18.77 -11.15
N PRO A 116 2.77 -19.91 -11.23
CA PRO A 116 3.66 -20.19 -12.35
C PRO A 116 2.93 -20.25 -13.70
N GLN A 117 1.59 -20.39 -13.70
CA GLN A 117 0.79 -20.34 -14.92
C GLN A 117 0.60 -18.90 -15.40
N ASP A 118 0.30 -17.98 -14.48
CA ASP A 118 0.14 -16.56 -14.81
C ASP A 118 1.45 -15.92 -15.22
N ARG A 119 2.54 -16.22 -14.50
CA ARG A 119 3.89 -15.73 -14.86
C ARG A 119 4.27 -16.15 -16.27
N ARG A 120 4.18 -17.46 -16.59
CA ARG A 120 4.43 -17.98 -17.94
C ARG A 120 3.46 -17.45 -19.00
N ARG A 121 2.25 -17.06 -18.63
CA ARG A 121 1.28 -16.45 -19.56
C ARG A 121 1.73 -15.04 -19.94
N VAL A 122 2.23 -14.26 -18.97
CA VAL A 122 2.74 -12.90 -19.19
C VAL A 122 4.06 -12.91 -19.94
N GLU A 123 5.02 -13.76 -19.55
CA GLU A 123 6.34 -13.92 -20.20
C GLU A 123 6.26 -14.34 -21.70
N LYS A 124 5.09 -14.80 -22.17
CA LYS A 124 4.87 -15.14 -23.58
C LYS A 124 4.37 -13.98 -24.44
N LEU A 125 3.97 -12.86 -23.82
CA LEU A 125 3.43 -11.71 -24.55
C LEU A 125 4.52 -10.98 -25.32
N GLU A 126 5.71 -10.86 -24.72
CA GLU A 126 6.88 -10.25 -25.33
C GLU A 126 8.16 -10.94 -24.86
N MET A 127 9.19 -10.91 -25.70
CA MET A 127 10.51 -11.40 -25.31
C MET A 127 11.16 -10.34 -24.41
N PHE A 128 11.57 -10.76 -23.21
CA PHE A 128 12.14 -9.87 -22.19
C PHE A 128 13.50 -10.39 -21.74
N ASP A 129 14.52 -9.53 -21.77
CA ASP A 129 15.91 -9.84 -21.41
C ASP A 129 16.51 -8.92 -20.32
N GLU A 130 15.78 -7.91 -19.85
CA GLU A 130 16.20 -6.92 -18.83
C GLU A 130 15.80 -7.34 -17.40
N TYR A 131 16.16 -8.56 -16.98
CA TYR A 131 15.73 -9.10 -15.67
C TYR A 131 16.36 -8.37 -14.49
N GLU A 132 17.61 -7.93 -14.62
CA GLU A 132 18.30 -7.17 -13.59
C GLU A 132 17.63 -5.81 -13.34
N GLU A 133 17.23 -5.11 -14.40
CA GLU A 133 16.47 -3.86 -14.31
C GLU A 133 15.07 -4.09 -13.75
N TRP A 134 14.43 -5.21 -14.09
CA TRP A 134 13.14 -5.60 -13.52
C TRP A 134 13.23 -5.81 -12.01
N ASP A 135 14.23 -6.56 -11.54
CA ASP A 135 14.43 -6.82 -10.11
C ASP A 135 14.70 -5.52 -9.36
N LEU A 136 15.53 -4.63 -9.92
CA LEU A 136 15.75 -3.29 -9.39
C LEU A 136 14.43 -2.53 -9.31
N PHE A 137 13.70 -2.39 -10.41
CA PHE A 137 12.46 -1.63 -10.44
C PHE A 137 11.43 -2.17 -9.45
N THR A 138 11.16 -3.47 -9.47
CA THR A 138 10.12 -4.10 -8.65
C THR A 138 10.46 -4.22 -7.17
N THR A 139 11.73 -4.18 -6.78
CA THR A 139 12.13 -4.11 -5.36
C THR A 139 11.79 -2.75 -4.73
N HIS A 140 11.67 -1.70 -5.53
CA HIS A 140 11.41 -0.35 -5.04
C HIS A 140 9.93 0.04 -5.01
N TYR A 141 9.03 -0.85 -5.43
CA TYR A 141 7.59 -0.69 -5.29
C TYR A 141 7.05 -1.72 -4.31
N ALA A 142 6.04 -1.34 -3.55
CA ALA A 142 5.38 -2.24 -2.63
C ALA A 142 3.87 -2.02 -2.59
N ILE A 143 3.15 -3.10 -2.30
CA ILE A 143 1.76 -3.03 -1.88
C ILE A 143 1.74 -3.06 -0.35
N THR A 144 1.22 -2.00 0.24
CA THR A 144 0.90 -1.91 1.66
C THR A 144 -0.57 -2.22 1.88
N VAL A 145 -0.84 -3.14 2.79
CA VAL A 145 -2.17 -3.50 3.25
C VAL A 145 -2.27 -3.18 4.74
N ALA A 146 -2.93 -2.07 5.07
CA ALA A 146 -3.00 -1.55 6.44
C ALA A 146 -4.43 -1.57 6.99
N PHE A 147 -4.62 -2.24 8.13
CA PHE A 147 -5.91 -2.37 8.77
C PHE A 147 -6.05 -1.37 9.91
N HIS A 148 -7.22 -0.75 9.99
CA HIS A 148 -7.65 -0.02 11.17
C HIS A 148 -8.99 -0.62 11.62
N VAL A 149 -8.94 -1.29 12.77
CA VAL A 149 -10.08 -2.03 13.33
C VAL A 149 -10.61 -1.27 14.54
N LYS A 150 -11.86 -0.83 14.47
CA LYS A 150 -12.64 -0.52 15.67
C LYS A 150 -13.49 -1.74 16.00
N GLN A 151 -13.69 -2.01 17.29
CA GLN A 151 -14.41 -3.21 17.75
C GLN A 151 -15.81 -3.27 17.11
N SER A 152 -15.97 -4.05 16.05
CA SER A 152 -17.28 -4.40 15.50
C SER A 152 -17.85 -5.59 16.27
N THR A 153 -19.12 -5.51 16.64
CA THR A 153 -19.87 -6.64 17.23
C THR A 153 -20.45 -7.58 16.18
N ASP A 154 -20.38 -7.21 14.90
CA ASP A 154 -20.91 -8.00 13.78
C ASP A 154 -19.99 -9.18 13.45
N SER A 155 -20.54 -10.41 13.51
CA SER A 155 -19.81 -11.65 13.25
C SER A 155 -19.42 -11.82 11.78
N ALA A 156 -20.21 -11.32 10.83
CA ALA A 156 -19.89 -11.37 9.40
C ALA A 156 -18.70 -10.46 9.07
N VAL A 157 -18.67 -9.26 9.66
CA VAL A 157 -17.56 -8.31 9.52
C VAL A 157 -16.25 -8.90 10.07
N ARG A 158 -16.30 -9.58 11.22
CA ARG A 158 -15.15 -10.30 11.79
C ARG A 158 -14.68 -11.44 10.88
N SER A 159 -15.59 -12.28 10.40
CA SER A 159 -15.26 -13.38 9.49
C SER A 159 -14.60 -12.90 8.19
N MET A 160 -15.05 -11.76 7.65
CA MET A 160 -14.42 -11.15 6.48
C MET A 160 -13.01 -10.66 6.80
N PHE A 161 -12.83 -9.94 7.90
CA PHE A 161 -11.50 -9.51 8.36
C PHE A 161 -10.55 -10.70 8.51
N ASP A 162 -10.98 -11.76 9.19
CA ASP A 162 -10.18 -12.98 9.40
C ASP A 162 -9.80 -13.65 8.08
N THR A 163 -10.71 -13.67 7.10
CA THR A 163 -10.45 -14.26 5.77
C THR A 163 -9.41 -13.46 4.99
N VAL A 164 -9.51 -12.12 4.99
CA VAL A 164 -8.52 -11.25 4.34
C VAL A 164 -7.17 -11.38 5.04
N LEU A 165 -7.15 -11.34 6.37
CA LEU A 165 -5.94 -11.46 7.17
C LEU A 165 -5.24 -12.81 6.94
N HIS A 166 -5.98 -13.91 6.99
CA HIS A 166 -5.45 -15.25 6.73
C HIS A 166 -4.93 -15.40 5.30
N SER A 167 -5.58 -14.78 4.32
CA SER A 167 -5.11 -14.76 2.93
C SER A 167 -3.77 -14.04 2.82
N LEU A 168 -3.60 -12.89 3.48
CA LEU A 168 -2.35 -12.13 3.48
C LEU A 168 -1.22 -12.85 4.23
N GLN A 169 -1.53 -13.50 5.35
CA GLN A 169 -0.53 -14.25 6.14
C GLN A 169 0.10 -15.38 5.33
N ARG A 170 -0.65 -16.03 4.42
CA ARG A 170 -0.09 -17.04 3.51
C ARG A 170 0.99 -16.49 2.60
N PHE A 171 0.95 -15.19 2.30
CA PHE A 171 1.92 -14.53 1.45
C PHE A 171 3.05 -13.86 2.23
N CYS A 172 2.91 -13.60 3.53
CA CYS A 172 3.94 -12.89 4.31
C CYS A 172 4.88 -13.82 5.13
N TYR A 173 4.59 -15.12 5.18
CA TYR A 173 5.35 -16.13 5.94
C TYR A 173 5.84 -17.32 5.09
N ALA A 174 5.86 -17.19 3.77
CA ALA A 174 6.40 -18.20 2.85
C ALA A 174 7.85 -17.90 2.50
#